data_AF-A0A438KPV3-F1
#
_entry.id   AF-A0A438KPV3-F1
#
_cell.length_a   1.000
_cell.length_b   1.000
_cell.length_c   1.000
_cell.angle_alpha   90.00
_cell.angle_beta   90.00
_cell.angle_gamma   90.00
#
_symmetry.space_group_name_H-M   'P 1'
#
loop_
_entity.id
_entity.type
_entity.pdbx_description
1 polymer ?
#
loop_
_entity_poly.entity_id
_entity_poly.type
_entity_poly.pdbx_seq_one_letter_code
_entity_poly.pdbx_strand_id
1 'polypeptide(L)'
;MWLQHPNFKENFRDWWSGFQGNGWEGHKFMRRLQYVKAKLKEWNKFSFGELKEKKKSILNDLANFDAIEQVGGLNFDLLSQRASRKGNLEELILREEIHWRQKARVKWVKEGDCNSKFYHKVDNGRRNRKYIKELENERGLVLKNAESITEEILHYFEKLYTSPTGESWGVEGLD
;
A
#
# COMPACT_ATOMS: atom_id res chain seq x y z
N MET A 1 -5.74 -6.10 -7.62
CA MET A 1 -6.48 -7.01 -6.73
C MET A 1 -7.82 -6.40 -6.28
N TRP A 2 -7.84 -5.28 -5.55
CA TRP A 2 -9.09 -4.69 -5.03
C TRP A 2 -10.09 -4.24 -6.10
N LEU A 3 -9.63 -3.54 -7.15
CA LEU A 3 -10.50 -3.00 -8.21
C LEU A 3 -11.21 -4.06 -9.07
N GLN A 4 -10.77 -5.32 -8.97
CA GLN A 4 -11.37 -6.45 -9.69
C GLN A 4 -12.43 -7.17 -8.84
N HIS A 5 -12.51 -6.87 -7.54
CA HIS A 5 -13.52 -7.47 -6.68
C HIS A 5 -14.89 -6.82 -6.97
N PRO A 6 -15.95 -7.61 -7.24
CA PRO A 6 -17.25 -7.07 -7.66
C PRO A 6 -17.79 -5.98 -6.72
N ASN A 7 -17.73 -6.25 -5.42
CA ASN A 7 -18.30 -5.35 -4.39
C ASN A 7 -17.38 -4.19 -4.01
N PHE A 8 -16.18 -4.05 -4.61
CA PHE A 8 -15.22 -3.03 -4.16
C PHE A 8 -15.76 -1.61 -4.34
N LYS A 9 -16.41 -1.33 -5.49
CA LYS A 9 -16.92 0.02 -5.80
C LYS A 9 -18.06 0.43 -4.87
N GLU A 10 -18.95 -0.50 -4.56
CA GLU A 10 -20.06 -0.28 -3.63
C GLU A 10 -19.54 -0.06 -2.22
N ASN A 11 -18.72 -0.99 -1.72
CA ASN A 11 -18.08 -0.87 -0.41
C ASN A 11 -17.31 0.45 -0.25
N PHE A 12 -16.55 0.85 -1.28
CA PHE A 12 -15.81 2.12 -1.26
C PHE A 12 -16.75 3.33 -1.16
N ARG A 13 -17.88 3.31 -1.89
CA ARG A 13 -18.88 4.38 -1.83
C ARG A 13 -19.43 4.52 -0.42
N ASP A 14 -19.75 3.40 0.22
CA ASP A 14 -20.30 3.36 1.57
C ASP A 14 -19.27 3.83 2.61
N TRP A 15 -18.01 3.41 2.49
CA TRP A 15 -16.94 3.89 3.37
C TRP A 15 -16.66 5.38 3.16
N TRP A 16 -16.81 5.88 1.94
CA TRP A 16 -16.57 7.27 1.60
C TRP A 16 -17.66 8.19 2.16
N SER A 17 -18.93 7.80 2.03
CA SER A 17 -20.09 8.54 2.54
C SER A 17 -20.27 8.40 4.05
N GLY A 18 -19.87 7.27 4.64
CA GLY A 18 -19.99 6.99 6.07
C GLY A 18 -19.08 7.81 6.97
N PHE A 19 -18.11 8.55 6.42
CA PHE A 19 -17.26 9.42 7.22
C PHE A 19 -17.94 10.77 7.50
N GLN A 20 -18.26 11.01 8.77
CA GLN A 20 -18.61 12.32 9.30
C GLN A 20 -17.47 12.86 10.16
N GLY A 21 -16.90 14.00 9.76
CA GLY A 21 -15.78 14.61 10.47
C GLY A 21 -15.86 16.13 10.45
N ASN A 22 -15.39 16.73 11.54
CA ASN A 22 -15.38 18.18 11.75
C ASN A 22 -14.03 18.80 11.34
N GLY A 23 -14.04 20.12 11.14
CA GLY A 23 -12.86 20.91 10.74
C GLY A 23 -12.97 21.52 9.34
N TRP A 24 -11.88 22.07 8.84
CA TRP A 24 -11.82 22.63 7.49
C TRP A 24 -11.69 21.52 6.42
N GLU A 25 -12.01 21.81 5.17
CA GLU A 25 -12.20 20.80 4.11
C GLU A 25 -10.98 19.91 3.85
N GLY A 26 -9.75 20.44 3.92
CA GLY A 26 -8.54 19.63 3.77
C GLY A 26 -8.30 18.68 4.94
N HIS A 27 -8.58 19.12 6.18
CA HIS A 27 -8.52 18.22 7.34
C HIS A 27 -9.59 17.13 7.25
N LYS A 28 -10.83 17.48 6.86
CA LYS A 28 -11.90 16.50 6.62
C LYS A 28 -11.51 15.48 5.56
N PHE A 29 -10.91 15.91 4.46
CA PHE A 29 -10.44 15.03 3.40
C PHE A 29 -9.36 14.06 3.90
N MET A 30 -8.35 14.56 4.63
CA MET A 30 -7.30 13.71 5.20
C MET A 30 -7.85 12.69 6.19
N ARG A 31 -8.78 13.08 7.07
CA ARG A 31 -9.43 12.18 8.02
C ARG A 31 -10.31 11.14 7.32
N ARG A 32 -11.03 11.53 6.27
CA ARG A 32 -11.80 10.61 5.43
C ARG A 32 -10.89 9.55 4.79
N LEU A 33 -9.72 9.95 4.28
CA LEU A 33 -8.73 9.00 3.75
C LEU A 33 -8.22 8.03 4.83
N GLN A 34 -7.98 8.50 6.05
CA GLN A 34 -7.58 7.63 7.17
C GLN A 34 -8.69 6.62 7.54
N TYR A 35 -9.94 7.07 7.56
CA TYR A 35 -11.10 6.22 7.81
C TYR A 35 -11.23 5.11 6.74
N VAL A 36 -11.20 5.50 5.47
CA VAL A 36 -11.27 4.56 4.35
C VAL A 36 -10.07 3.60 4.36
N LYS A 37 -8.87 4.07 4.72
CA LYS A 37 -7.69 3.20 4.89
C LYS A 37 -7.91 2.13 5.95
N ALA A 38 -8.54 2.45 7.09
CA ALA A 38 -8.85 1.47 8.12
C ALA A 38 -9.84 0.43 7.64
N LYS A 39 -10.94 0.85 6.99
CA LYS A 39 -11.94 -0.04 6.38
C LYS A 39 -11.35 -0.93 5.30
N LEU A 40 -10.47 -0.39 4.45
CA LEU A 40 -9.74 -1.15 3.45
C LEU A 40 -8.86 -2.23 4.07
N LYS A 41 -8.18 -1.96 5.19
CA LYS A 41 -7.36 -2.96 5.89
C LYS A 41 -8.21 -4.10 6.42
N GLU A 42 -9.32 -3.78 7.08
CA GLU A 42 -10.28 -4.74 7.61
C GLU A 42 -10.88 -5.61 6.49
N TRP A 43 -11.42 -4.97 5.46
CA TRP A 43 -11.98 -5.65 4.29
C TRP A 43 -10.93 -6.50 3.56
N ASN A 44 -9.68 -6.03 3.48
CA ASN A 44 -8.60 -6.79 2.88
C ASN A 44 -8.29 -8.06 3.69
N LYS A 45 -8.30 -7.98 5.02
CA LYS A 45 -8.14 -9.17 5.88
C LYS A 45 -9.30 -10.14 5.71
N PHE A 46 -10.54 -9.65 5.67
CA PHE A 46 -11.72 -10.52 5.53
C PHE A 46 -11.79 -11.17 4.15
N SER A 47 -11.64 -10.37 3.09
CA SER A 47 -11.85 -10.84 1.71
C SER A 47 -10.64 -11.57 1.12
N PHE A 48 -9.43 -11.22 1.58
CA PHE A 48 -8.17 -11.76 1.02
C PHE A 48 -7.29 -12.46 2.07
N GLY A 49 -7.59 -12.37 3.37
CA GLY A 49 -6.81 -13.05 4.42
C GLY A 49 -7.02 -14.56 4.42
N GLU A 50 -8.22 -15.03 4.09
CA GLU A 50 -8.53 -16.46 3.95
C GLU A 50 -8.03 -17.08 2.64
N LEU A 51 -7.43 -16.30 1.73
CA LEU A 51 -7.01 -16.84 0.42
C LEU A 51 -5.97 -17.95 0.54
N LYS A 52 -5.07 -17.88 1.53
CA LYS A 52 -4.09 -18.94 1.77
C LYS A 52 -4.75 -20.24 2.20
N GLU A 53 -5.69 -20.17 3.13
CA GLU A 53 -6.44 -21.34 3.59
C GLU A 53 -7.37 -21.89 2.51
N LYS A 54 -8.05 -21.01 1.75
CA LYS A 54 -8.83 -21.42 0.57
C LYS A 54 -7.98 -22.12 -0.48
N LYS A 55 -6.78 -21.58 -0.80
CA LYS A 55 -5.84 -22.23 -1.72
C LYS A 55 -5.43 -23.60 -1.22
N LYS A 56 -5.10 -23.72 0.07
CA LYS A 56 -4.74 -24.99 0.71
C LYS A 56 -5.89 -26.00 0.64
N SER A 57 -7.11 -25.58 0.95
CA SER A 57 -8.31 -26.42 0.86
C SER A 57 -8.57 -26.89 -0.57
N ILE A 58 -8.46 -26.00 -1.57
CA ILE A 58 -8.65 -26.39 -2.98
C ILE A 58 -7.58 -27.40 -3.42
N LEU A 59 -6.32 -27.22 -3.01
CA LEU A 59 -5.25 -28.18 -3.32
C LEU A 59 -5.47 -29.53 -2.65
N ASN A 60 -5.96 -29.55 -1.41
CA ASN A 60 -6.32 -30.79 -0.73
C ASN A 60 -7.49 -31.50 -1.42
N ASP A 61 -8.53 -30.76 -1.83
CA ASP A 61 -9.66 -31.33 -2.59
C ASP A 61 -9.18 -31.96 -3.91
N LEU A 62 -8.26 -31.29 -4.63
CA LEU A 62 -7.67 -31.82 -5.86
C LEU A 62 -6.84 -33.08 -5.61
N ALA A 63 -6.01 -33.09 -4.56
CA ALA A 63 -5.24 -34.27 -4.16
C ALA A 63 -6.15 -35.46 -3.78
N ASN A 64 -7.29 -35.19 -3.14
CA ASN A 64 -8.29 -36.21 -2.83
C ASN A 64 -8.91 -36.78 -4.11
N PHE A 65 -9.26 -35.93 -5.09
CA PHE A 65 -9.75 -36.41 -6.38
C PHE A 65 -8.71 -37.25 -7.12
N ASP A 66 -7.43 -36.85 -7.08
CA ASP A 66 -6.33 -37.61 -7.67
C ASP A 66 -6.18 -38.99 -7.00
N ALA A 67 -6.34 -39.06 -5.67
CA ALA A 67 -6.30 -40.34 -4.94
C ALA A 67 -7.48 -41.26 -5.28
N ILE A 68 -8.70 -40.72 -5.43
CA ILE A 68 -9.88 -41.49 -5.83
C ILE A 68 -9.71 -42.04 -7.25
N GLU A 69 -9.16 -41.22 -8.17
CA GLU A 69 -8.89 -41.61 -9.55
C GLU A 69 -7.97 -42.83 -9.66
N GLN A 70 -6.96 -42.95 -8.77
CA GLN A 70 -6.03 -44.09 -8.71
C GLN A 70 -6.69 -45.41 -8.28
N VAL A 71 -7.79 -45.36 -7.51
CA VAL A 71 -8.42 -46.56 -6.93
C VAL A 71 -9.55 -47.11 -7.81
N GLY A 72 -10.24 -46.27 -8.58
CA GLY A 72 -11.37 -46.73 -9.38
C GLY A 72 -11.94 -45.73 -10.40
N GLY A 73 -11.21 -44.66 -10.72
CA GLY A 73 -11.70 -43.60 -11.60
C GLY A 73 -12.75 -42.69 -10.92
N LEU A 74 -13.03 -41.54 -11.54
CA LEU A 74 -13.98 -40.55 -11.02
C LEU A 74 -15.35 -40.72 -11.68
N ASN A 75 -16.42 -40.59 -10.88
CA ASN A 75 -17.77 -40.49 -11.42
C ASN A 75 -18.01 -39.09 -12.04
N PHE A 76 -19.11 -38.93 -12.79
CA PHE A 76 -19.42 -37.69 -13.51
C PHE A 76 -19.56 -36.46 -12.59
N ASP A 77 -20.11 -36.65 -11.39
CA ASP A 77 -20.28 -35.57 -10.41
C ASP A 77 -18.93 -35.10 -9.86
N LEU A 78 -18.05 -36.02 -9.46
CA LEU A 78 -16.70 -35.73 -8.99
C LEU A 78 -15.83 -35.10 -10.09
N LEU A 79 -16.01 -35.49 -11.36
CA LEU A 79 -15.35 -34.83 -12.49
C LEU A 79 -15.78 -33.36 -12.62
N SER A 80 -17.07 -33.08 -12.47
CA SER A 80 -17.61 -31.72 -12.49
C SER A 80 -17.10 -30.89 -11.31
N GLN A 81 -17.06 -31.47 -10.11
CA GLN A 81 -16.49 -30.83 -8.93
C GLN A 81 -14.99 -30.54 -9.09
N ARG A 82 -14.21 -31.48 -9.65
CA ARG A 82 -12.78 -31.30 -9.95
C ARG A 82 -12.56 -30.16 -10.93
N ALA A 83 -13.37 -30.07 -12.00
CA ALA A 83 -13.30 -28.97 -12.96
C ALA A 83 -13.59 -27.61 -12.30
N SER A 84 -14.63 -27.54 -11.47
CA SER A 84 -14.97 -26.33 -10.69
C SER A 84 -13.83 -25.92 -9.73
N ARG A 85 -13.24 -26.88 -9.01
CA ARG A 85 -12.09 -26.63 -8.11
C ARG A 85 -10.85 -26.15 -8.86
N LYS A 86 -10.55 -26.70 -10.04
CA LYS A 86 -9.48 -26.20 -10.92
C LYS A 86 -9.72 -24.75 -11.35
N GLY A 87 -10.94 -24.42 -11.79
CA GLY A 87 -11.29 -23.05 -12.16
C GLY A 87 -11.11 -22.05 -10.99
N ASN A 88 -11.55 -22.43 -9.79
CA ASN A 88 -11.34 -21.61 -8.58
C ASN A 88 -9.85 -21.40 -8.27
N LEU A 89 -9.01 -22.43 -8.49
CA LEU A 89 -7.56 -22.33 -8.29
C LEU A 89 -6.92 -21.37 -9.31
N GLU A 90 -7.28 -21.47 -10.58
CA GLU A 90 -6.79 -20.59 -11.65
C GLU A 90 -7.12 -19.13 -11.37
N GLU A 91 -8.36 -18.84 -10.97
CA GLU A 91 -8.76 -17.48 -10.59
C GLU A 91 -7.94 -16.96 -9.40
N LEU A 92 -7.70 -17.82 -8.40
CA LEU A 92 -6.90 -17.47 -7.23
C LEU A 92 -5.45 -17.14 -7.63
N ILE A 93 -4.84 -17.96 -8.49
CA ILE A 93 -3.48 -17.75 -9.00
C ILE A 93 -3.39 -16.44 -9.77
N LEU A 94 -4.35 -16.15 -10.66
CA LEU A 94 -4.39 -14.89 -11.41
C LEU A 94 -4.44 -13.67 -10.46
N ARG A 95 -5.26 -13.75 -9.39
CA ARG A 95 -5.35 -12.68 -8.40
C ARG A 95 -4.03 -12.49 -7.64
N GLU A 96 -3.35 -13.58 -7.26
CA GLU A 96 -2.02 -13.54 -6.65
C GLU A 96 -0.98 -12.92 -7.59
N GLU A 97 -0.98 -13.30 -8.87
CA GLU A 97 -0.08 -12.75 -9.88
C GLU A 97 -0.26 -11.23 -10.01
N ILE A 98 -1.50 -10.74 -10.12
CA ILE A 98 -1.81 -9.31 -10.19
C ILE A 98 -1.29 -8.60 -8.93
N HIS A 99 -1.47 -9.18 -7.75
CA HIS A 99 -0.98 -8.62 -6.49
C HIS A 99 0.54 -8.50 -6.45
N TRP A 100 1.25 -9.55 -6.85
CA TRP A 100 2.71 -9.54 -6.91
C TRP A 100 3.23 -8.58 -7.97
N ARG A 101 2.60 -8.50 -9.14
CA ARG A 101 2.92 -7.53 -10.20
C ARG A 101 2.77 -6.08 -9.72
N GLN A 102 1.75 -5.81 -8.91
CA GLN A 102 1.56 -4.50 -8.27
C GLN A 102 2.66 -4.21 -7.23
N LYS A 103 2.95 -5.16 -6.33
CA LYS A 103 3.99 -5.02 -5.30
C LYS A 103 5.39 -4.83 -5.87
N ALA A 104 5.74 -5.59 -6.90
CA ALA A 104 7.02 -5.49 -7.58
C ALA A 104 7.16 -4.21 -8.43
N ARG A 105 6.15 -3.32 -8.43
CA ARG A 105 6.12 -2.08 -9.21
C ARG A 105 6.48 -2.33 -10.68
N VAL A 106 5.98 -3.42 -11.26
CA VAL A 106 6.35 -3.86 -12.61
C VAL A 106 6.11 -2.77 -13.66
N LYS A 107 5.10 -1.92 -13.48
CA LYS A 107 4.88 -0.75 -14.34
C LYS A 107 6.07 0.23 -14.33
N TRP A 108 6.70 0.44 -13.17
CA TRP A 108 7.93 1.22 -13.07
C TRP A 108 9.11 0.52 -13.75
N VAL A 109 9.23 -0.80 -13.64
CA VAL A 109 10.27 -1.55 -14.36
C VAL A 109 10.08 -1.46 -15.88
N LYS A 110 8.85 -1.57 -16.36
CA LYS A 110 8.52 -1.58 -17.79
C LYS A 110 8.53 -0.19 -18.43
N GLU A 111 8.02 0.82 -17.74
CA GLU A 111 7.82 2.17 -18.29
C GLU A 111 8.77 3.22 -17.68
N GLY A 112 9.48 2.89 -16.61
CA GLY A 112 10.35 3.84 -15.91
C GLY A 112 11.63 4.16 -16.66
N ASP A 113 12.23 3.19 -17.34
CA ASP A 113 13.49 3.41 -18.06
C ASP A 113 13.26 4.02 -19.46
N CYS A 114 12.04 3.88 -20.00
CA CYS A 114 11.71 4.30 -21.37
C CYS A 114 11.33 5.79 -21.50
N ASN A 115 11.82 6.67 -20.63
CA ASN A 115 11.51 8.11 -20.61
C ASN A 115 10.00 8.43 -20.80
N SER A 116 9.13 7.61 -20.20
CA SER A 116 7.69 7.68 -20.44
C SER A 116 7.05 8.86 -19.70
N LYS A 117 5.83 9.23 -20.11
CA LYS A 117 4.99 10.16 -19.31
C LYS A 117 4.80 9.69 -17.86
N PHE A 118 4.81 8.37 -17.63
CA PHE A 118 4.74 7.80 -16.29
C PHE A 118 6.02 8.05 -15.48
N TYR A 119 7.19 7.87 -16.09
CA TYR A 119 8.49 8.17 -15.48
C TYR A 119 8.55 9.61 -14.99
N HIS A 120 8.29 10.58 -15.87
CA HIS A 120 8.35 12.00 -15.52
C HIS A 120 7.35 12.39 -14.43
N LYS A 121 6.14 11.82 -14.43
CA LYS A 121 5.16 12.06 -13.36
C LYS A 121 5.65 11.58 -12.00
N VAL A 122 6.22 10.37 -11.94
CA VAL A 122 6.74 9.82 -10.68
C VAL A 122 7.97 10.59 -10.22
N ASP A 123 8.88 10.95 -11.13
CA ASP A 123 10.10 11.68 -10.79
C ASP A 123 9.80 13.11 -10.32
N ASN A 124 8.94 13.85 -11.04
CA ASN A 124 8.46 15.16 -10.56
C ASN A 124 7.76 15.05 -9.21
N GLY A 125 6.96 14.00 -8.99
CA GLY A 125 6.34 13.74 -7.69
C GLY A 125 7.35 13.39 -6.58
N ARG A 126 8.54 12.88 -6.91
CA ARG A 126 9.65 12.70 -5.95
C ARG A 126 10.37 14.02 -5.69
N ARG A 127 10.68 14.79 -6.74
CA ARG A 127 11.29 16.12 -6.63
C ARG A 127 10.43 17.05 -5.77
N ASN A 128 9.12 17.14 -6.04
CA ASN A 128 8.21 17.98 -5.27
C ASN A 128 8.10 17.60 -3.79
N ARG A 129 8.26 16.32 -3.45
CA ARG A 129 8.25 15.86 -2.04
C ARG A 129 9.56 16.15 -1.31
N LYS A 130 10.68 16.18 -2.03
CA LYS A 130 11.99 16.51 -1.48
C LYS A 130 12.27 18.01 -1.48
N TYR A 131 11.50 18.77 -2.25
CA TYR A 131 11.66 20.21 -2.35
C TYR A 131 11.15 20.89 -1.08
N ILE A 132 12.05 21.54 -0.36
CA ILE A 132 11.74 22.41 0.77
C ILE A 132 11.36 23.76 0.18
N LYS A 133 10.08 24.10 0.26
CA LYS A 133 9.56 25.37 -0.26
C LYS A 133 9.90 26.55 0.64
N GLU A 134 9.70 26.34 1.93
CA GLU A 134 9.89 27.35 2.96
C GLU A 134 10.46 26.65 4.20
N LEU A 135 11.37 27.31 4.89
CA LEU A 135 11.99 26.85 6.13
C LEU A 135 11.89 27.99 7.16
N GLU A 136 11.35 27.71 8.34
CA GLU A 136 11.34 28.66 9.46
C GLU A 136 12.50 28.34 10.40
N ASN A 137 13.29 29.35 10.76
CA ASN A 137 14.44 29.18 11.65
C ASN A 137 14.07 29.36 13.14
N GLU A 138 15.04 29.13 14.04
CA GLU A 138 14.86 29.28 15.50
C GLU A 138 14.39 30.68 15.94
N ARG A 139 14.57 31.70 15.08
CA ARG A 139 14.18 33.09 15.33
C ARG A 139 12.79 33.44 14.79
N GLY A 140 12.05 32.46 14.24
CA GLY A 140 10.74 32.65 13.64
C GLY A 140 10.76 33.32 12.26
N LEU A 141 11.92 33.37 11.59
CA LEU A 141 12.05 33.95 10.26
C LEU A 141 11.85 32.89 9.17
N VAL A 142 10.92 33.15 8.25
CA VAL A 142 10.57 32.24 7.15
C VAL A 142 11.45 32.50 5.93
N LEU A 143 12.33 31.55 5.63
CA LEU A 143 13.22 31.52 4.47
C LEU A 143 12.54 30.84 3.29
N LYS A 144 12.54 31.50 2.13
CA LYS A 144 11.93 30.99 0.88
C LYS A 144 12.92 30.78 -0.27
N ASN A 145 14.11 31.35 -0.13
CA ASN A 145 15.19 31.24 -1.11
C ASN A 145 16.00 29.97 -0.86
N ALA A 146 16.34 29.25 -1.93
CA ALA A 146 17.08 28.00 -1.83
C ALA A 146 18.44 28.17 -1.15
N GLU A 147 19.17 29.24 -1.46
CA GLU A 147 20.48 29.56 -0.86
C GLU A 147 20.36 29.78 0.65
N SER A 148 19.42 30.63 1.09
CA SER A 148 19.21 30.89 2.51
C SER A 148 18.74 29.65 3.27
N ILE A 149 17.89 28.82 2.66
CA ILE A 149 17.45 27.53 3.23
C ILE A 149 18.67 26.61 3.40
N THR A 150 19.58 26.53 2.42
CA THR A 150 20.77 25.69 2.53
C THR A 150 21.75 26.19 3.60
N GLU A 151 21.97 27.50 3.70
CA GLU A 151 22.83 28.10 4.72
C GLU A 151 22.30 27.84 6.14
N GLU A 152 21.00 28.03 6.36
CA GLU A 152 20.37 27.78 7.66
C GLU A 152 20.45 26.29 8.05
N ILE A 153 20.23 25.38 7.11
CA ILE A 153 20.38 23.93 7.36
C ILE A 153 21.83 23.61 7.75
N LEU A 154 22.82 24.14 7.02
CA LEU A 154 24.23 23.92 7.34
C LEU A 154 24.57 24.48 8.73
N HIS A 155 24.15 25.71 9.03
CA HIS A 155 24.38 26.35 10.32
C HIS A 155 23.77 25.55 11.48
N TYR A 156 22.54 25.06 11.32
CA TYR A 156 21.86 24.22 12.30
C TYR A 156 22.65 22.94 12.61
N PHE A 157 23.06 22.19 11.57
CA PHE A 157 23.81 20.95 11.76
C PHE A 157 25.24 21.21 12.26
N GLU A 158 25.89 22.29 11.83
CA GLU A 158 27.19 22.68 12.36
C GLU A 158 27.12 22.93 13.86
N LYS A 159 26.15 23.72 14.33
CA LYS A 159 25.87 23.93 15.76
C LYS A 159 25.57 22.61 16.48
N LEU A 160 24.74 21.74 15.89
CA LEU A 160 24.38 20.44 16.46
C LEU A 160 25.62 19.55 16.68
N TYR A 161 26.55 19.51 15.72
CA TYR A 161 27.73 18.65 15.78
C TYR A 161 28.96 19.29 16.44
N THR A 162 28.96 20.61 16.68
CA THR A 162 30.03 21.32 17.42
C THR A 162 29.67 21.58 18.89
N SER A 163 28.47 21.20 19.32
CA SER A 163 28.05 21.25 20.72
C SER A 163 28.95 20.34 21.58
N PRO A 164 29.44 20.78 22.76
CA PRO A 164 30.38 19.99 23.56
C PRO A 164 29.75 18.64 23.98
N THR A 165 30.56 17.57 23.96
CA THR A 165 30.28 16.22 24.46
C THR A 165 30.05 16.18 25.99
N GLY A 166 29.07 16.93 26.49
CA GLY A 166 28.77 17.05 27.92
C GLY A 166 27.31 16.76 28.28
N GLU A 167 26.36 16.94 27.36
CA GLU A 167 24.95 16.67 27.64
C GLU A 167 24.53 15.37 26.96
N SER A 168 24.15 14.41 27.81
CA SER A 168 23.53 13.14 27.42
C SER A 168 22.40 13.43 26.44
N TRP A 169 22.32 12.64 25.36
CA TRP A 169 21.24 12.64 24.38
C TRP A 169 19.88 12.34 25.05
N GLY A 170 19.32 13.34 25.73
CA GLY A 170 18.02 13.33 26.36
C GLY A 170 17.07 14.22 25.57
N VAL A 171 15.88 13.73 25.28
CA VAL A 171 14.78 14.57 24.79
C VAL A 171 14.24 15.33 26.00
N GLU A 172 14.36 16.65 26.01
CA GLU A 172 13.73 17.49 27.04
C GLU A 172 12.21 17.24 27.06
N GLY A 173 11.66 16.97 28.25
CA GLY A 173 10.21 16.81 28.47
C GLY A 173 9.72 15.39 28.77
N LEU A 174 10.60 14.48 29.19
CA LEU A 174 10.24 13.19 29.79
C LEU A 174 10.88 13.05 31.18
N ASP A 175 10.45 13.88 32.12
CA ASP A 175 10.43 13.60 33.56
C ASP A 175 9.01 13.87 34.08
#